data_AF-A0A0T6BBU0-F1
#
_entry.id   AF-A0A0T6BBU0-F1
#
_cell.length_a   1.000
_cell.length_b   1.000
_cell.length_c   1.000
_cell.angle_alpha   90.00
_cell.angle_beta   90.00
_cell.angle_gamma   90.00
#
_symmetry.space_group_name_H-M   'P 1'
#
loop_
_entity.id
_entity.type
_entity.pdbx_description
1 polymer ?
#
loop_
_entity_poly.entity_id
_entity_poly.type
_entity_poly.pdbx_seq_one_letter_code
_entity_poly.pdbx_strand_id
1 'polypeptide(L)'
;MSDKVNENCEEFESIVTAQCENLIAAIHARRAQLMECIRQDKDLRIRALKDQVATCTARLQHTTALLQFCIEALKETDSAAFLQVGSMLISRVANTDHSWHKEWSAPRVSPHFDLTLDDKSVLRAIDQLNFIQMKPPAAPIIIPEECSAENNSVTVAWQPPPQSHVEGYVLELDDGNGGDFRV
;
A
#
# COMPACT_ATOMS: atom_id res chain seq x y z
N MET A 1 -7.22 -38.40 35.07
CA MET A 1 -8.06 -37.28 34.61
C MET A 1 -7.31 -35.95 34.72
N SER A 2 -6.60 -35.69 35.82
CA SER A 2 -5.72 -34.50 35.95
C SER A 2 -4.62 -34.46 34.87
N ASP A 3 -3.94 -35.58 34.59
CA ASP A 3 -2.82 -35.59 33.63
C ASP A 3 -3.26 -35.25 32.21
N LYS A 4 -4.42 -35.76 31.78
CA LYS A 4 -5.01 -35.41 30.47
C LYS A 4 -5.42 -33.94 30.35
N VAL A 5 -5.82 -33.31 31.45
CA VAL A 5 -6.15 -31.88 31.47
C VAL A 5 -4.86 -31.05 31.38
N ASN A 6 -3.79 -31.47 32.06
CA ASN A 6 -2.49 -30.82 31.97
C ASN A 6 -1.90 -30.94 30.56
N GLU A 7 -1.89 -32.14 29.96
CA GLU A 7 -1.43 -32.35 28.59
C GLU A 7 -2.20 -31.49 27.58
N ASN A 8 -3.53 -31.41 27.71
CA ASN A 8 -4.36 -30.55 26.86
C ASN A 8 -4.04 -29.05 27.05
N CYS A 9 -3.80 -28.62 28.30
CA CYS A 9 -3.42 -27.25 28.61
C CYS A 9 -2.07 -26.88 27.97
N GLU A 10 -1.07 -27.75 28.11
CA GLU A 10 0.25 -27.55 27.51
C GLU A 10 0.18 -27.49 25.98
N GLU A 11 -0.61 -28.38 25.35
CA GLU A 11 -0.85 -28.36 23.90
C GLU A 11 -1.53 -27.05 23.47
N PHE A 12 -2.56 -26.61 24.21
CA PHE A 12 -3.27 -25.38 23.90
C PHE A 12 -2.40 -24.14 24.06
N GLU A 13 -1.60 -24.06 25.13
CA GLU A 13 -0.62 -22.98 25.34
C GLU A 13 0.40 -22.91 24.19
N SER A 14 0.87 -24.07 23.73
CA SER A 14 1.78 -24.17 22.57
C SER A 14 1.14 -23.62 21.30
N ILE A 15 -0.14 -23.96 21.04
CA ILE A 15 -0.89 -23.44 19.88
C ILE A 15 -1.05 -21.92 19.96
N VAL A 16 -1.48 -21.39 21.11
CA VAL A 16 -1.66 -19.95 21.32
C VAL A 16 -0.33 -19.20 21.13
N THR A 17 0.75 -19.75 21.69
CA THR A 17 2.10 -19.20 21.53
C THR A 17 2.49 -19.16 20.05
N ALA A 18 2.31 -20.26 19.31
CA ALA A 18 2.62 -20.31 17.89
C ALA A 18 1.79 -19.31 17.06
N GLN A 19 0.51 -19.13 17.39
CA GLN A 19 -0.34 -18.14 16.72
C GLN A 19 0.12 -16.71 16.97
N CYS A 20 0.47 -16.36 18.21
CA CYS A 20 1.03 -15.06 18.56
C CYS A 20 2.38 -14.79 17.86
N GLU A 21 3.28 -15.78 17.82
CA GLU A 21 4.56 -15.67 17.11
C GLU A 21 4.35 -15.42 15.60
N ASN A 22 3.37 -16.08 14.98
CA ASN A 22 3.02 -15.83 13.59
C ASN A 22 2.54 -14.39 13.36
N LEU A 23 1.74 -13.83 14.27
CA LEU A 23 1.30 -12.43 14.20
C LEU A 23 2.49 -11.46 14.35
N ILE A 24 3.42 -11.74 15.28
CA ILE A 24 4.64 -10.95 15.46
C ILE A 24 5.50 -10.98 14.19
N ALA A 25 5.70 -12.16 13.60
CA ALA A 25 6.42 -12.32 12.35
C ALA A 25 5.77 -11.52 11.20
N ALA A 26 4.44 -11.53 11.10
CA ALA A 26 3.70 -10.76 10.11
C ALA A 26 3.92 -9.23 10.28
N ILE A 27 3.90 -8.73 11.51
CA ILE A 27 4.20 -7.33 11.82
C ILE A 27 5.64 -6.97 11.45
N HIS A 28 6.61 -7.82 11.75
CA HIS A 28 8.01 -7.61 11.34
C HIS A 28 8.18 -7.58 9.82
N ALA A 29 7.54 -8.50 9.10
CA ALA A 29 7.55 -8.52 7.64
C ALA A 29 6.93 -7.23 7.07
N ARG A 30 5.79 -6.77 7.61
CA ARG A 30 5.14 -5.53 7.19
C ARG A 30 6.01 -4.31 7.45
N ARG A 31 6.67 -4.24 8.61
CA ARG A 31 7.64 -3.19 8.92
C ARG A 31 8.77 -3.15 7.89
N ALA A 32 9.33 -4.30 7.52
CA ALA A 32 10.41 -4.36 6.54
C ALA A 32 9.97 -3.79 5.17
N GLN A 33 8.76 -4.14 4.71
CA GLN A 33 8.18 -3.60 3.47
C GLN A 33 7.99 -2.08 3.51
N LEU A 34 7.46 -1.54 4.62
CA LEU A 34 7.26 -0.11 4.79
C LEU A 34 8.60 0.65 4.78
N MET A 35 9.62 0.11 5.45
CA MET A 35 10.96 0.69 5.45
C MET A 35 11.59 0.67 4.06
N GLU A 36 11.36 -0.39 3.29
CA GLU A 36 11.84 -0.48 1.91
C GLU A 36 11.17 0.56 1.00
N CYS A 37 9.86 0.78 1.15
CA CYS A 37 9.16 1.84 0.43
C CYS A 37 9.75 3.23 0.70
N ILE A 38 10.06 3.55 1.97
CA ILE A 38 10.70 4.81 2.35
C ILE A 38 12.09 4.94 1.70
N ARG A 39 12.89 3.86 1.70
CA ARG A 39 14.22 3.86 1.09
C ARG A 39 14.16 4.06 -0.42
N GLN A 40 13.22 3.40 -1.10
CA GLN A 40 13.02 3.56 -2.53
C GLN A 40 12.61 4.99 -2.90
N ASP A 41 11.68 5.59 -2.15
CA ASP A 41 11.31 7.00 -2.34
C ASP A 41 12.52 7.92 -2.14
N LYS A 42 13.27 7.72 -1.05
CA LYS A 42 14.53 8.46 -0.82
C LYS A 42 15.49 8.37 -2.01
N ASP A 43 15.71 7.17 -2.54
CA ASP A 43 16.67 6.95 -3.62
C ASP A 43 16.19 7.58 -4.94
N LEU A 44 14.89 7.54 -5.22
CA LEU A 44 14.29 8.24 -6.36
C LEU A 44 14.47 9.75 -6.24
N ARG A 45 14.21 10.31 -5.05
CA ARG A 45 14.38 11.74 -4.76
C ARG A 45 15.82 12.19 -4.90
N ILE A 46 16.77 11.42 -4.35
CA ILE A 46 18.21 11.71 -4.47
C ILE A 46 18.65 11.65 -5.93
N ARG A 47 18.18 10.66 -6.70
CA ARG A 47 18.52 10.54 -8.13
C ARG A 47 18.03 11.76 -8.91
N ALA A 48 16.78 12.15 -8.73
CA ALA A 48 16.21 13.34 -9.37
C ALA A 48 16.99 14.62 -9.02
N LEU A 49 17.42 14.78 -7.76
CA LEU A 49 18.24 15.91 -7.35
C LEU A 49 19.62 15.89 -8.01
N LYS A 50 20.27 14.72 -8.10
CA LYS A 50 21.57 14.56 -8.79
C LYS A 50 21.46 14.91 -10.27
N ASP A 51 20.39 14.47 -10.93
CA ASP A 51 20.15 14.78 -12.34
C ASP A 51 19.93 16.29 -12.56
N GLN A 52 19.24 16.95 -11.62
CA GLN A 52 19.06 18.40 -11.64
C GLN A 52 20.40 19.13 -11.45
N VAL A 53 21.24 18.68 -10.51
CA VAL A 53 22.61 19.22 -10.31
C VAL A 53 23.46 19.03 -11.57
N ALA A 54 23.43 17.85 -12.19
CA ALA A 54 24.16 17.58 -13.43
C ALA A 54 23.71 18.51 -14.57
N THR A 55 22.39 18.71 -14.71
CA THR A 55 21.81 19.62 -15.71
C THR A 55 22.27 21.07 -15.48
N CYS A 56 22.17 21.57 -14.25
CA CYS A 56 22.65 22.91 -13.90
C CYS A 56 24.15 23.07 -14.13
N THR A 57 24.94 22.04 -13.83
CA THR A 57 26.39 22.04 -14.02
C THR A 57 26.77 22.11 -15.50
N ALA A 58 26.16 21.27 -16.35
CA ALA A 58 26.40 21.26 -17.79
C ALA A 58 26.05 22.63 -18.42
N ARG A 59 24.97 23.25 -17.96
CA ARG A 59 24.58 24.59 -18.38
C ARG A 59 25.57 25.65 -17.95
N LEU A 60 25.99 25.64 -16.68
CA LEU A 60 26.99 26.55 -16.17
C LEU A 60 28.27 26.48 -16.99
N GLN A 61 28.72 25.26 -17.33
CA GLN A 61 29.87 25.05 -18.21
C GLN A 61 29.63 25.63 -19.60
N HIS A 62 28.45 25.40 -20.21
CA HIS A 62 28.10 25.94 -21.51
C HIS A 62 28.11 27.48 -21.54
N THR A 63 27.47 28.13 -20.55
CA THR A 63 27.51 29.60 -20.43
C THR A 63 28.90 30.14 -20.17
N THR A 64 29.69 29.44 -19.35
CA THR A 64 31.09 29.83 -19.08
C THR A 64 31.92 29.78 -20.36
N ALA A 65 31.78 28.72 -21.16
CA ALA A 65 32.46 28.58 -22.44
C ALA A 65 32.01 29.66 -23.44
N LEU A 66 30.71 29.98 -23.49
CA LEU A 66 30.20 31.05 -24.34
C LEU A 66 30.74 32.43 -23.92
N LEU A 67 30.82 32.71 -22.62
CA LEU A 67 31.42 33.93 -22.10
C LEU A 67 32.90 34.03 -22.48
N GLN A 68 33.68 32.96 -22.31
CA GLN A 68 35.08 32.92 -22.73
C GLN A 68 35.23 33.15 -24.24
N PHE A 69 34.36 32.56 -25.05
CA PHE A 69 34.36 32.77 -26.49
C PHE A 69 34.04 34.23 -26.87
N CYS A 70 33.08 34.87 -26.17
CA CYS A 70 32.80 36.29 -26.34
C CYS A 70 34.01 37.15 -25.97
N ILE A 71 34.69 36.85 -24.85
CA ILE A 71 35.91 37.56 -24.41
C ILE A 71 37.01 37.46 -25.46
N GLU A 72 37.21 36.28 -26.06
CA GLU A 72 38.22 36.10 -27.10
C GLU A 72 37.86 36.85 -28.38
N ALA A 73 36.59 36.81 -28.81
CA ALA A 73 36.12 37.55 -29.98
C ALA A 73 36.28 39.07 -29.84
N LEU A 74 36.18 39.61 -28.61
CA LEU A 74 36.44 41.03 -28.33
C LEU A 74 37.90 41.45 -28.54
N LYS A 75 38.84 40.50 -28.66
CA LYS A 75 40.24 40.77 -28.96
C LYS A 75 40.52 40.84 -30.47
N GLU A 76 39.53 40.58 -31.32
CA GLU A 76 39.69 40.66 -32.78
C GLU A 76 40.05 42.08 -33.19
N THR A 77 41.10 42.20 -34.01
CA THR A 77 41.67 43.49 -34.41
C THR A 77 41.17 43.93 -35.78
N ASP A 78 40.78 42.99 -36.64
CA ASP A 78 40.18 43.30 -37.93
C ASP A 78 38.69 43.67 -37.77
N SER A 79 38.34 44.89 -38.18
CA SER A 79 36.98 45.43 -38.00
C SER A 79 35.93 44.67 -38.80
N ALA A 80 36.27 44.16 -39.99
CA ALA A 80 35.35 43.40 -40.83
C ALA A 80 35.06 42.02 -40.24
N ALA A 81 36.10 41.29 -39.82
CA ALA A 81 35.99 40.00 -39.14
C ALA A 81 35.21 40.13 -37.81
N PHE A 82 35.49 41.17 -37.02
CA PHE A 82 34.77 41.43 -35.77
C PHE A 82 33.27 41.62 -36.00
N LEU A 83 32.88 42.48 -36.96
CA LEU A 83 31.46 42.70 -37.28
C LEU A 83 30.77 41.43 -37.79
N GLN A 84 31.48 40.60 -38.56
CA GLN A 84 30.95 39.34 -39.08
C GLN A 84 30.65 38.33 -37.96
N VAL A 85 31.52 38.23 -36.95
CA VAL A 85 31.34 37.30 -35.81
C VAL A 85 30.39 37.87 -34.76
N GLY A 86 30.35 39.20 -34.59
CA GLY A 86 29.56 39.89 -33.57
C GLY A 86 28.05 39.64 -33.66
N SER A 87 27.46 39.68 -34.86
CA SER A 87 26.02 39.43 -35.05
C SER A 87 25.60 38.01 -34.68
N MET A 88 26.45 37.02 -35.03
CA MET A 88 26.26 35.62 -34.68
C MET A 88 26.38 35.39 -33.16
N LEU A 89 27.32 36.07 -32.51
CA LEU A 89 27.50 36.03 -31.06
C LEU A 89 26.30 36.60 -30.31
N ILE A 90 25.81 37.77 -30.72
CA ILE A 90 24.62 38.41 -30.12
C ILE A 90 23.42 37.47 -30.17
N SER A 91 23.17 36.87 -31.35
CA SER A 91 22.09 35.90 -31.52
C SER A 91 22.27 34.68 -30.63
N ARG A 92 23.48 34.12 -30.55
CA ARG A 92 23.77 32.96 -29.70
C ARG A 92 23.58 33.28 -28.21
N VAL A 93 24.06 34.43 -27.73
CA VAL A 93 23.87 34.87 -26.34
C VAL A 93 22.39 35.04 -26.02
N ALA A 94 21.63 35.72 -26.87
CA ALA A 94 20.20 35.92 -26.68
C ALA A 94 19.42 34.57 -26.64
N ASN A 95 19.78 33.63 -27.50
CA ASN A 95 19.16 32.30 -27.50
C ASN A 95 19.49 31.51 -26.22
N THR A 96 20.76 31.54 -25.77
CA THR A 96 21.18 30.90 -24.53
C THR A 96 20.44 31.48 -23.32
N ASP A 97 20.33 32.81 -23.24
CA ASP A 97 19.59 33.51 -22.18
C ASP A 97 18.11 33.11 -22.14
N HIS A 98 17.46 33.10 -23.30
CA HIS A 98 16.06 32.67 -23.40
C HIS A 98 15.86 31.22 -22.96
N SER A 99 16.76 30.31 -23.36
CA SER A 99 16.69 28.91 -22.95
C SER A 99 16.86 28.74 -21.43
N TRP A 100 17.68 29.59 -20.80
CA TRP A 100 17.93 29.56 -19.37
C TRP A 100 16.66 29.83 -18.57
N HIS A 101 15.94 30.88 -18.94
CA HIS A 101 14.69 31.26 -18.28
C HIS A 101 13.57 30.26 -18.51
N LYS A 102 13.48 29.68 -19.71
CA LYS A 102 12.44 28.70 -20.04
C LYS A 102 12.59 27.39 -19.26
N GLU A 103 13.82 26.98 -19.01
CA GLU A 103 14.10 25.64 -18.48
C GLU A 103 14.59 25.65 -17.02
N TRP A 104 14.86 26.82 -16.43
CA TRP A 104 15.05 26.94 -14.99
C TRP A 104 13.78 26.48 -14.26
N SER A 105 13.91 25.42 -13.46
CA SER A 105 12.85 24.93 -12.60
C SER A 105 13.38 24.84 -11.17
N ALA A 106 12.55 25.24 -10.20
CA ALA A 106 12.80 25.02 -8.78
C ALA A 106 13.13 23.53 -8.50
N PRO A 107 13.70 23.19 -7.33
CA PRO A 107 13.97 21.80 -6.97
C PRO A 107 12.74 20.93 -7.23
N ARG A 108 12.89 19.90 -8.07
CA ARG A 108 11.75 19.08 -8.53
C ARG A 108 11.18 18.16 -7.46
N VAL A 109 11.78 18.17 -6.27
CA VAL A 109 11.53 17.21 -5.19
C VAL A 109 11.60 17.92 -3.84
N SER A 110 10.60 17.66 -2.98
CA SER A 110 10.59 18.11 -1.60
C SER A 110 11.58 17.32 -0.74
N PRO A 111 12.32 17.98 0.18
CA PRO A 111 13.20 17.29 1.12
C PRO A 111 12.43 16.59 2.26
N HIS A 112 11.13 16.83 2.42
CA HIS A 112 10.31 16.28 3.52
C HIS A 112 9.55 15.03 3.09
N PHE A 113 9.52 14.02 3.96
CA PHE A 113 8.65 12.85 3.78
C PHE A 113 7.29 13.12 4.41
N ASP A 114 6.30 13.45 3.59
CA ASP A 114 4.92 13.68 4.02
C ASP A 114 4.16 12.35 4.12
N LEU A 115 4.67 11.43 4.94
CA LEU A 115 4.07 10.11 5.17
C LEU A 115 3.65 10.00 6.64
N THR A 116 2.44 9.51 6.89
CA THR A 116 1.95 9.21 8.23
C THR A 116 1.55 7.73 8.28
N LEU A 117 2.12 7.00 9.23
CA LEU A 117 1.71 5.63 9.50
C LEU A 117 0.46 5.66 10.40
N ASP A 118 -0.61 4.99 9.96
CA ASP A 118 -1.80 4.77 10.78
C ASP A 118 -1.77 3.33 11.34
N ASP A 119 -1.46 3.20 12.63
CA ASP A 119 -1.35 1.94 13.36
C ASP A 119 -2.61 1.62 14.19
N LYS A 120 -3.57 2.54 14.26
CA LYS A 120 -4.73 2.44 15.17
C LYS A 120 -5.62 1.23 14.90
N SER A 121 -5.82 0.89 13.63
CA SER A 121 -6.65 -0.26 13.23
C SER A 121 -6.01 -1.58 13.66
N VAL A 122 -4.68 -1.68 13.55
CA VAL A 122 -3.91 -2.87 13.95
C VAL A 122 -3.91 -3.01 15.47
N LEU A 123 -3.69 -1.92 16.21
CA LEU A 123 -3.78 -1.93 17.67
C LEU A 123 -5.17 -2.37 18.15
N ARG A 124 -6.23 -1.82 17.55
CA ARG A 124 -7.60 -2.24 17.88
C ARG A 124 -7.83 -3.73 17.59
N ALA A 125 -7.27 -4.27 16.51
CA ALA A 125 -7.39 -5.69 16.21
C ALA A 125 -6.65 -6.57 17.24
N ILE A 126 -5.48 -6.12 17.72
CA ILE A 126 -4.74 -6.79 18.79
C ILE A 126 -5.53 -6.74 20.10
N ASP A 127 -6.11 -5.59 20.47
CA ASP A 127 -6.92 -5.44 21.68
C ASP A 127 -8.18 -6.32 21.65
N GLN A 128 -8.67 -6.64 20.46
CA GLN A 128 -9.85 -7.48 20.25
C GLN A 128 -9.51 -8.98 20.08
N LEU A 129 -8.22 -9.35 20.11
CA LEU A 129 -7.79 -10.74 19.97
C LEU A 129 -8.19 -11.54 21.22
N ASN A 130 -9.12 -12.48 21.06
CA ASN A 130 -9.70 -13.23 22.17
C ASN A 130 -10.04 -14.66 21.76
N PHE A 131 -10.21 -15.54 22.74
CA PHE A 131 -10.66 -16.91 22.53
C PHE A 131 -12.11 -16.92 22.06
N ILE A 132 -12.37 -17.58 20.93
CA ILE A 132 -13.72 -17.88 20.47
C ILE A 132 -14.07 -19.31 20.85
N GLN A 133 -15.17 -19.50 21.57
CA GLN A 133 -15.67 -20.83 21.87
C GLN A 133 -16.67 -21.22 20.78
N MET A 134 -16.25 -22.09 19.85
CA MET A 134 -17.16 -22.71 18.90
C MET A 134 -17.99 -23.79 19.62
N LYS A 135 -18.96 -23.36 20.44
CA LYS A 135 -20.03 -24.26 20.85
C LYS A 135 -20.85 -24.60 19.61
N PRO A 136 -21.27 -25.86 19.39
CA PRO A 136 -22.24 -26.19 18.37
C PRO A 136 -23.42 -25.22 18.52
N PRO A 137 -23.85 -24.54 17.45
CA PRO A 137 -25.01 -23.67 17.53
C PRO A 137 -26.18 -24.51 18.04
N ALA A 138 -26.99 -23.94 18.93
CA ALA A 138 -28.19 -24.62 19.37
C ALA A 138 -29.12 -24.86 18.15
N ALA A 139 -30.05 -25.81 18.28
CA ALA A 139 -30.99 -26.11 17.21
C ALA A 139 -31.72 -24.84 16.76
N PRO A 140 -31.93 -24.63 15.44
CA PRO A 140 -32.68 -23.48 14.94
C PRO A 140 -34.08 -23.43 15.53
N ILE A 141 -34.60 -22.22 15.69
CA ILE A 141 -35.95 -22.00 16.20
C ILE A 141 -36.88 -21.89 14.99
N ILE A 142 -37.75 -22.87 14.78
CA ILE A 142 -38.83 -22.79 13.78
C ILE A 142 -39.75 -21.63 14.16
N ILE A 143 -40.19 -20.85 13.17
CA ILE A 143 -41.15 -19.74 13.32
C ILE A 143 -42.49 -20.24 12.78
N PRO A 144 -43.37 -20.84 13.61
CA PRO A 144 -44.57 -21.52 13.13
C PRO A 144 -45.54 -20.58 12.41
N GLU A 145 -45.54 -19.29 12.77
CA GLU A 145 -46.41 -18.27 12.18
C GLU A 145 -46.03 -17.92 10.74
N GLU A 146 -44.79 -18.20 10.33
CA GLU A 146 -44.27 -17.98 8.98
C GLU A 146 -44.16 -19.30 8.19
N CYS A 147 -44.39 -20.43 8.84
CA CYS A 147 -44.53 -21.73 8.18
C CYS A 147 -45.92 -21.84 7.54
N SER A 148 -45.97 -22.42 6.33
CA SER A 148 -47.23 -22.67 5.64
C SER A 148 -47.21 -23.99 4.89
N ALA A 149 -48.39 -24.58 4.73
CA ALA A 149 -48.61 -25.75 3.90
C ALA A 149 -49.79 -25.44 2.97
N GLU A 150 -49.49 -25.27 1.68
CA GLU A 150 -50.47 -24.89 0.67
C GLU A 150 -50.36 -25.82 -0.55
N ASN A 151 -51.47 -26.53 -0.86
CA ASN A 151 -51.54 -27.53 -1.92
C ASN A 151 -50.46 -28.64 -1.75
N ASN A 152 -49.44 -28.61 -2.62
CA ASN A 152 -48.29 -29.54 -2.64
C ASN A 152 -46.98 -28.85 -2.26
N SER A 153 -47.03 -27.66 -1.63
CA SER A 153 -45.86 -26.92 -1.18
C SER A 153 -45.88 -26.76 0.33
N VAL A 154 -44.70 -26.94 0.94
CA VAL A 154 -44.46 -26.67 2.36
C VAL A 154 -43.37 -25.60 2.44
N THR A 155 -43.66 -24.51 3.14
CA THR A 155 -42.68 -23.48 3.49
C THR A 155 -42.34 -23.62 4.96
N VAL A 156 -41.06 -23.78 5.25
CA VAL A 156 -40.53 -23.82 6.63
C VAL A 156 -39.69 -22.57 6.85
N ALA A 157 -40.01 -21.81 7.89
CA ALA A 157 -39.25 -20.64 8.31
C ALA A 157 -38.58 -20.91 9.66
N TRP A 158 -37.33 -20.47 9.81
CA TRP A 158 -36.57 -20.64 11.04
C TRP A 158 -35.58 -19.49 11.24
N GLN A 159 -35.15 -19.30 12.48
CA GLN A 159 -34.15 -18.30 12.86
C GLN A 159 -33.02 -18.91 13.71
N PRO A 160 -31.83 -18.29 13.70
CA PRO A 160 -30.74 -18.72 14.56
C PRO A 160 -31.03 -18.50 16.05
N PRO A 161 -30.53 -19.36 16.94
CA PRO A 161 -30.62 -19.13 18.38
C PRO A 161 -29.85 -17.85 18.78
N PRO A 162 -30.27 -17.18 19.87
CA PRO A 162 -29.53 -16.05 20.42
C PRO A 162 -28.06 -16.42 20.69
N GLN A 163 -27.12 -15.55 20.31
CA GLN A 163 -25.68 -15.69 20.54
C GLN A 163 -25.01 -16.90 19.83
N SER A 164 -25.65 -17.49 18.82
CA SER A 164 -25.02 -18.53 17.99
C SER A 164 -24.36 -17.93 16.74
N HIS A 165 -23.13 -18.31 16.46
CA HIS A 165 -22.45 -18.03 15.19
C HIS A 165 -22.70 -19.20 14.24
N VAL A 166 -23.70 -19.06 13.35
CA VAL A 166 -24.11 -20.10 12.39
C VAL A 166 -23.67 -19.68 10.99
N GLU A 167 -22.91 -20.53 10.30
CA GLU A 167 -22.48 -20.28 8.91
C GLU A 167 -23.57 -20.67 7.88
N GLY A 168 -24.43 -21.63 8.21
CA GLY A 168 -25.54 -22.06 7.36
C GLY A 168 -26.40 -23.15 8.00
N TYR A 169 -27.53 -23.46 7.36
CA TYR A 169 -28.44 -24.54 7.72
C TYR A 169 -28.61 -25.50 6.54
N VAL A 170 -28.71 -26.80 6.84
CA VAL A 170 -29.14 -27.82 5.89
C VAL A 170 -30.50 -28.32 6.37
N LEU A 171 -31.50 -28.29 5.48
CA LEU A 171 -32.82 -28.86 5.74
C LEU A 171 -32.84 -30.28 5.16
N GLU A 172 -33.20 -31.25 5.99
CA GLU A 172 -33.33 -32.65 5.61
C GLU A 172 -34.77 -33.11 5.91
N LEU A 173 -35.42 -33.71 4.91
CA LEU A 173 -36.80 -34.19 4.99
C LEU A 173 -36.84 -35.72 5.04
N ASP A 174 -37.54 -36.26 6.04
CA ASP A 174 -37.86 -37.68 6.14
C ASP A 174 -39.24 -37.95 5.51
N ASP A 175 -39.32 -38.96 4.65
CA ASP A 175 -40.57 -39.40 4.03
C ASP A 175 -41.34 -40.45 4.86
N GLY A 176 -40.79 -40.84 6.02
CA GLY A 176 -41.42 -41.75 6.97
C GLY A 176 -41.33 -43.22 6.58
N ASN A 177 -40.64 -43.57 5.49
CA ASN A 177 -40.45 -44.96 5.07
C ASN A 177 -39.18 -45.61 5.65
N GLY A 178 -38.47 -44.92 6.55
CA GLY A 178 -37.23 -45.41 7.16
C GLY A 178 -36.05 -45.49 6.18
N GLY A 179 -36.11 -44.72 5.08
CA GLY A 179 -35.02 -44.54 4.12
C GLY A 179 -34.14 -43.33 4.44
N ASP A 180 -33.26 -42.98 3.51
CA ASP A 180 -32.36 -41.82 3.67
C ASP A 180 -33.13 -40.49 3.61
N PHE A 181 -32.68 -39.51 4.40
CA PHE A 181 -33.22 -38.15 4.35
C PHE A 181 -32.98 -37.50 2.98
N ARG A 182 -33.94 -36.71 2.53
CA ARG A 182 -33.86 -35.95 1.28
C ARG A 182 -33.44 -34.51 1.59
N VAL A 183 -32.44 -34.01 0.85
CA VAL A 183 -31.97 -32.61 0.90
C VAL A 183 -32.69 -31.80 -0.17
#